data_AF-A0A3B9PX40-F1
#
_entry.id   AF-A0A3B9PX40-F1
#
_cell.length_a   1.000
_cell.length_b   1.000
_cell.length_c   1.000
_cell.angle_alpha   90.00
_cell.angle_beta   90.00
_cell.angle_gamma   90.00
#
_symmetry.space_group_name_H-M   'P 1'
#
loop_
_entity.id
_entity.type
_entity.pdbx_description
1 polymer ?
#
loop_
_entity_poly.entity_id
_entity_poly.type
_entity_poly.pdbx_seq_one_letter_code
_entity_poly.pdbx_strand_id
1 'polypeptide(L)' 'ICITHLAQIAAFSDHHYRISKEESEGRTVTTIKALDQKEKTQEIARMLGGLHVSETTLKNAEELITESVL' A
#
# COMPACT_ATOMS: atom_id res chain seq x y z
N ILE A 1 11.05 -7.33 -9.14
CA ILE A 1 9.69 -6.71 -9.19
C ILE A 1 8.71 -7.76 -8.68
N CYS A 2 7.86 -7.41 -7.71
CA CYS A 2 6.85 -8.29 -7.11
C CYS A 2 5.48 -7.60 -7.16
N ILE A 3 4.43 -8.35 -7.48
CA ILE A 3 3.03 -7.89 -7.39
C ILE A 3 2.38 -8.72 -6.28
N THR A 4 1.81 -8.05 -5.29
CA THR A 4 1.24 -8.72 -4.11
C THR A 4 0.02 -7.98 -3.57
N HIS A 5 -0.86 -8.73 -2.92
CA HIS A 5 -1.96 -8.20 -2.12
C HIS A 5 -1.71 -8.36 -0.62
N LEU A 6 -0.59 -8.99 -0.23
CA LEU A 6 -0.24 -9.23 1.17
C LEU A 6 0.59 -8.06 1.71
N ALA A 7 0.09 -7.45 2.79
CA ALA A 7 0.73 -6.32 3.46
C ALA A 7 2.16 -6.66 3.91
N GLN A 8 2.36 -7.89 4.39
CA GLN A 8 3.64 -8.39 4.90
C GLN A 8 4.71 -8.37 3.81
N ILE A 9 4.37 -8.82 2.59
CA ILE A 9 5.33 -8.80 1.47
C ILE A 9 5.55 -7.36 0.99
N ALA A 10 4.49 -6.55 0.94
CA ALA A 10 4.57 -5.19 0.45
C ALA A 10 5.38 -4.27 1.38
N ALA A 11 5.44 -4.57 2.68
CA ALA A 11 6.21 -3.83 3.67
C ALA A 11 7.73 -3.86 3.40
N PHE A 12 8.28 -4.98 2.93
CA PHE A 12 9.69 -5.16 2.55
C PHE A 12 10.13 -4.39 1.28
N SER A 13 9.23 -3.68 0.61
CA SER A 13 9.59 -2.96 -0.62
C SER A 13 10.45 -1.73 -0.36
N ASP A 14 11.58 -1.60 -1.07
CA ASP A 14 12.36 -0.35 -1.10
C ASP A 14 11.59 0.76 -1.82
N HIS A 15 10.88 0.39 -2.89
CA HIS A 15 10.00 1.26 -3.65
C HIS A 15 8.62 0.63 -3.76
N HIS A 16 7.60 1.35 -3.30
CA HIS A 16 6.22 0.88 -3.31
C HIS A 16 5.40 1.62 -4.37
N TYR A 17 4.69 0.87 -5.20
CA TYR A 17 3.78 1.40 -6.21
C TYR A 17 2.36 0.90 -5.98
N ARG A 18 1.39 1.81 -6.03
CA ARG A 18 -0.03 1.44 -6.02
C ARG A 18 -0.56 1.38 -7.45
N ILE A 19 -1.24 0.29 -7.77
CA ILE A 19 -1.94 0.11 -9.04
C ILE A 19 -3.43 0.30 -8.79
N SER A 20 -4.06 1.19 -9.54
CA SER A 20 -5.50 1.47 -9.46
C SER A 20 -6.14 1.48 -10.85
N LYS A 21 -7.46 1.35 -10.88
CA LYS A 21 -8.26 1.56 -12.08
C LYS A 21 -9.08 2.83 -11.90
N GLU A 22 -9.08 3.66 -12.93
CA GLU A 22 -9.82 4.92 -12.98
C GLU A 22 -10.60 4.96 -14.30
N GLU A 23 -11.71 5.69 -14.32
CA GLU A 23 -12.44 5.94 -15.56
C GLU A 23 -11.89 7.21 -16.22
N SER A 24 -11.54 7.12 -17.50
CA SER A 24 -11.10 8.25 -18.31
C SER A 24 -11.80 8.15 -19.66
N GLU A 25 -12.54 9.19 -20.05
CA GLU A 25 -13.28 9.26 -21.32
C GLU A 25 -14.19 8.04 -21.59
N GLY A 26 -14.92 7.57 -20.57
CA GLY A 26 -15.81 6.42 -20.69
C GLY A 26 -15.10 5.07 -20.77
N ARG A 27 -13.79 5.01 -20.52
CA ARG A 27 -12.98 3.78 -20.54
C ARG A 27 -12.27 3.59 -19.20
N THR A 28 -12.26 2.36 -18.70
CA THR A 28 -11.42 2.01 -17.55
C THR A 28 -9.95 1.97 -17.98
N VAL A 29 -9.13 2.79 -17.35
CA VAL A 29 -7.67 2.82 -17.53
C VAL A 29 -6.98 2.38 -16.24
N THR A 30 -5.78 1.81 -16.36
CA THR A 30 -4.96 1.44 -15.21
C THR A 30 -3.93 2.52 -14.95
N THR A 31 -3.86 2.99 -13.71
CA THR A 31 -2.90 3.99 -13.24
C THR A 31 -1.92 3.34 -12.27
N ILE A 32 -0.67 3.78 -12.33
CA ILE A 32 0.40 3.37 -11.39
C ILE A 32 0.93 4.63 -10.74
N LYS A 33 0.96 4.64 -9.40
CA LYS A 33 1.50 5.75 -8.61
C LYS A 33 2.62 5.24 -7.71
N ALA A 34 3.79 5.86 -7.78
CA ALA A 34 4.84 5.69 -6.77
C ALA A 34 4.38 6.32 -5.45
N LEU A 35 4.52 5.58 -4.35
CA LEU A 35 4.13 6.04 -3.03
C LEU A 35 5.35 6.58 -2.28
N ASP A 36 5.19 7.72 -1.62
CA ASP A 36 6.13 8.15 -0.59
C ASP A 36 6.01 7.29 0.68
N GLN A 37 6.84 7.56 1.68
CA GLN A 37 6.84 6.77 2.92
C GLN A 37 5.51 6.84 3.69
N LYS A 38 4.88 8.02 3.72
CA LYS A 38 3.61 8.22 4.43
C LYS A 38 2.47 7.51 3.68
N GLU A 39 2.46 7.63 2.37
CA GLU A 39 1.50 6.97 1.49
C GLU A 39 1.67 5.44 1.53
N LYS A 40 2.91 4.94 1.61
CA LYS A 40 3.21 3.52 1.83
C LYS A 40 2.59 3.04 3.15
N THR A 41 2.80 3.75 4.26
CA THR A 41 2.18 3.38 5.54
C THR A 41 0.66 3.32 5.46
N GLN A 42 0.03 4.30 4.81
CA GLN A 42 -1.43 4.30 4.62
C GLN A 42 -1.90 3.13 3.76
N GLU A 43 -1.18 2.78 2.70
CA GLU A 43 -1.52 1.66 1.84
C GLU A 43 -1.36 0.31 2.56
N ILE A 44 -0.29 0.13 3.33
CA ILE A 44 -0.11 -1.06 4.18
C ILE A 44 -1.22 -1.16 5.22
N ALA A 45 -1.59 -0.06 5.88
CA ALA A 45 -2.70 -0.02 6.82
C ALA A 45 -4.04 -0.38 6.16
N ARG A 46 -4.27 0.09 4.92
CA ARG A 46 -5.42 -0.29 4.09
C ARG A 46 -5.41 -1.77 3.72
N MET A 47 -4.24 -2.34 3.40
CA MET A 47 -4.11 -3.78 3.11
C MET A 47 -4.38 -4.64 4.36
N LEU A 48 -4.04 -4.15 5.56
CA LEU A 48 -4.31 -4.83 6.84
C LEU A 48 -5.76 -4.69 7.30
N GLY A 49 -6.32 -3.48 7.25
CA GLY A 49 -7.66 -3.15 7.77
C GLY A 49 -8.80 -3.17 6.74
N GLY A 50 -8.48 -3.35 5.46
CA GLY A 50 -9.44 -3.28 4.36
C GLY A 50 -10.01 -1.88 4.17
N LEU A 51 -11.34 -1.77 4.16
CA LEU A 51 -12.05 -0.49 3.97
C LEU A 51 -11.99 0.43 5.20
N HIS A 52 -11.63 -0.09 6.37
CA HIS A 52 -11.56 0.68 7.61
C HIS A 52 -10.11 0.84 8.05
N VAL A 53 -9.55 2.01 7.77
CA VAL A 53 -8.27 2.42 8.34
C VAL A 53 -8.54 3.11 9.66
N SER A 54 -8.04 2.54 10.75
CA SER A 54 -8.11 3.09 12.10
C SER A 54 -6.71 3.46 12.59
N GLU A 55 -6.63 4.15 13.72
CA GLU A 55 -5.34 4.43 14.37
C GLU A 55 -4.59 3.13 14.70
N THR A 56 -5.30 2.07 15.11
CA THR A 56 -4.71 0.76 15.38
C THR A 56 -4.12 0.13 14.12
N THR A 57 -4.81 0.20 12.97
CA THR A 57 -4.28 -0.40 11.74
C THR A 57 -3.12 0.40 11.17
N LEU A 58 -3.11 1.73 11.35
CA LEU A 58 -1.96 2.57 11.05
C LEU A 58 -0.75 2.21 11.90
N LYS A 59 -0.92 2.08 13.21
CA LYS A 59 0.16 1.69 14.12
C LYS A 59 0.74 0.31 13.76
N ASN A 60 -0.13 -0.67 13.49
CA ASN A 60 0.30 -2.00 13.05
C ASN A 60 1.08 -1.94 11.73
N ALA A 61 0.71 -1.05 10.80
CA ALA A 61 1.43 -0.87 9.55
C ALA A 61 2.81 -0.25 9.75
N GLU A 62 2.93 0.74 10.64
CA GLU A 62 4.22 1.34 11.02
C GLU A 62 5.16 0.32 11.65
N GLU A 63 4.66 -0.48 12.59
CA GLU A 63 5.41 -1.57 13.21
C GLU A 63 5.87 -2.59 12.16
N LEU A 64 4.97 -3.05 11.30
CA LEU A 64 5.29 -4.01 10.22
C LEU A 64 6.36 -3.48 9.26
N ILE A 65 6.29 -2.20 8.86
CA ILE A 65 7.31 -1.59 8.00
C ILE A 65 8.65 -1.50 8.71
N THR A 66 8.65 -1.13 9.98
CA THR A 66 9.87 -1.01 10.78
C THR A 66 10.57 -2.37 10.95
N GLU A 67 9.80 -3.44 11.16
CA GLU A 67 10.32 -4.82 11.24
C GLU A 67 10.74 -5.40 9.88
N SER A 68 10.30 -4.78 8.78
CA SER A 68 10.59 -5.23 7.41
C SER A 68 11.85 -4.60 6.80
N VAL A 69 12.72 -4.03 7.64
CA VAL A 69 14.03 -3.52 7.25
C VAL A 69 15.09 -4.56 7.61
N LEU A 70 15.95 -4.89 6.64
CA LEU A 70 17.10 -5.79 6.85
C LEU A 70 18.21 -5.11 7.67
#